data_AF-A0A1F7VBB7-F1
#
_entry.id   AF-A0A1F7VBB7-F1
#
_cell.length_a   1.000
_cell.length_b   1.000
_cell.length_c   1.000
_cell.angle_alpha   90.00
_cell.angle_beta   90.00
_cell.angle_gamma   90.00
#
_symmetry.space_group_name_H-M   'P 1'
#
loop_
_entity.id
_entity.type
_entity.pdbx_description
1 polymer ?
#
loop_
_entity_poly.entity_id
_entity_poly.type
_entity_poly.pdbx_seq_one_letter_code
_entity_poly.pdbx_strand_id
1 'polypeptide(L)' 'MGSGEAWLARNGRIIKGRWEKPTVLSRTIFLGPDKKPYSIARGSVWIEVVPKEMMRKAKYE' A
#
# COMPACT_ATOMS: atom_id res chain seq x y z
N MET A 1 -8.52 11.05 -6.90
CA MET A 1 -7.05 11.20 -6.83
C MET A 1 -6.62 11.11 -5.37
N GLY A 2 -5.41 10.63 -5.09
CA GLY A 2 -4.95 10.52 -3.69
C GLY A 2 -3.58 9.86 -3.56
N SER A 3 -3.01 9.93 -2.37
CA SER A 3 -1.78 9.21 -1.99
C SER A 3 -1.74 8.97 -0.49
N GLY A 4 -0.91 8.04 -0.04
CA GLY A 4 -0.77 7.74 1.38
C GLY A 4 0.32 6.73 1.68
N GLU A 5 0.48 6.42 2.96
CA GLU A 5 1.31 5.31 3.41
C GLU A 5 0.59 3.98 3.17
N ALA A 6 1.36 2.92 2.98
CA ALA A 6 0.84 1.56 2.83
C ALA A 6 1.74 0.56 3.53
N TRP A 7 1.16 -0.54 3.98
CA TRP A 7 1.87 -1.76 4.34
C TRP A 7 1.68 -2.77 3.21
N LEU A 8 2.79 -3.29 2.69
CA LEU A 8 2.80 -4.18 1.54
C LEU A 8 3.20 -5.57 2.02
N ALA A 9 2.25 -6.50 1.99
CA ALA A 9 2.44 -7.89 2.40
C ALA A 9 2.63 -8.79 1.18
N ARG A 10 3.71 -9.57 1.15
CA ARG A 10 3.98 -10.57 0.11
C ARG A 10 4.92 -11.65 0.61
N ASN A 11 4.62 -12.91 0.31
CA ASN A 11 5.47 -14.07 0.62
C ASN A 11 5.91 -14.10 2.09
N GLY A 12 4.98 -13.86 3.01
CA GLY A 12 5.25 -13.84 4.46
C GLY A 12 6.08 -12.64 4.94
N ARG A 13 6.33 -11.63 4.10
CA ARG A 13 7.06 -10.41 4.45
C ARG A 13 6.14 -9.21 4.35
N ILE A 14 6.29 -8.28 5.30
CA ILE A 14 5.59 -7.00 5.31
C ILE A 14 6.64 -5.90 5.23
N ILE A 15 6.44 -4.96 4.31
CA ILE A 15 7.29 -3.77 4.18
C ILE A 15 6.45 -2.50 4.21
N LYS A 16 7.04 -1.41 4.69
CA LYS A 16 6.41 -0.09 4.60
C LYS A 16 6.62 0.49 3.19
N GLY A 17 5.58 1.05 2.62
CA GLY A 17 5.59 1.66 1.30
C GLY A 17 4.62 2.83 1.21
N ARG A 18 4.28 3.20 -0.02
CA ARG A 18 3.31 4.25 -0.34
C ARG A 18 2.34 3.79 -1.41
N TRP A 19 1.18 4.42 -1.48
CA TRP A 19 0.29 4.28 -2.62
C TRP A 19 0.03 5.66 -3.25
N GLU A 20 -0.24 5.67 -4.54
CA GLU A 20 -0.65 6.85 -5.28
C GLU A 20 -1.67 6.52 -6.36
N LYS A 21 -2.59 7.45 -6.60
CA LYS A 21 -3.60 7.38 -7.65
C LYS A 21 -3.75 8.77 -8.28
N PRO A 22 -2.99 9.07 -9.36
CA PRO A 22 -2.89 10.42 -9.90
C PRO A 22 -4.23 11.02 -10.33
N THR A 23 -5.05 10.25 -11.05
CA THR A 23 -6.37 10.69 -11.51
C THR A 23 -7.46 9.71 -11.10
N VAL A 24 -8.73 10.04 -11.38
CA VAL A 24 -9.85 9.11 -11.16
C VAL A 24 -9.78 7.89 -12.08
N LEU A 25 -9.23 8.02 -13.28
CA LEU A 25 -9.12 6.94 -14.27
C LEU A 25 -7.79 6.17 -14.18
N SER A 26 -6.77 6.74 -13.54
CA SER A 26 -5.49 6.07 -13.33
C SER A 26 -5.64 4.89 -12.36
N ARG A 27 -4.91 3.81 -12.64
CA ARG A 27 -4.71 2.72 -11.67
C ARG A 27 -4.01 3.23 -10.41
N THR A 28 -4.27 2.58 -9.28
CA THR A 28 -3.49 2.76 -8.06
C THR A 28 -2.11 2.12 -8.23
N ILE A 29 -1.06 2.84 -7.88
CA ILE A 29 0.32 2.39 -7.91
C ILE A 29 0.77 2.23 -6.45
N PHE A 30 1.36 1.08 -6.14
CA PHE A 30 2.03 0.85 -4.86
C PHE A 30 3.52 0.99 -5.06
N LEU A 31 4.18 1.71 -4.16
CA LEU A 31 5.60 2.03 -4.22
C LEU A 31 6.30 1.41 -3.01
N GLY A 32 7.45 0.78 -3.27
CA GLY A 32 8.33 0.30 -2.22
C GLY A 32 9.07 1.42 -1.48
N PRO A 33 9.91 1.09 -0.49
CA PRO A 33 10.76 2.05 0.22
C PRO A 33 11.68 2.86 -0.71
N ASP A 34 12.08 2.26 -1.83
CA ASP A 34 12.93 2.86 -2.87
C ASP A 34 12.17 3.77 -3.85
N LYS A 35 10.87 4.00 -3.60
CA LYS A 35 9.94 4.76 -4.44
C LYS A 35 9.74 4.16 -5.84
N LYS A 36 10.09 2.89 -6.06
CA LYS A 36 9.80 2.18 -7.31
C LYS A 36 8.48 1.43 -7.21
N PRO A 37 7.79 1.19 -8.34
CA PRO A 37 6.60 0.35 -8.36
C PRO A 37 6.86 -1.01 -7.73
N TYR A 38 6.07 -1.33 -6.71
CA TYR A 38 6.13 -2.60 -6.02
C TYR A 38 5.42 -3.66 -6.85
N SER A 39 6.11 -4.77 -7.12
CA SER A 39 5.53 -5.89 -7.87
C SER A 39 4.56 -6.67 -6.97
N ILE A 40 3.28 -6.63 -7.34
CA ILE A 40 2.24 -7.45 -6.72
C ILE A 40 2.41 -8.89 -7.20
N ALA A 41 2.31 -9.85 -6.28
CA ALA A 41 2.36 -11.27 -6.64
C ALA A 41 1.19 -11.64 -7.56
N ARG A 42 1.40 -12.62 -8.45
CA ARG A 42 0.31 -13.17 -9.26
C ARG A 42 -0.69 -13.89 -8.35
N GLY A 43 -1.98 -13.74 -8.63
CA GLY A 43 -3.07 -14.38 -7.89
C GLY A 43 -4.01 -13.36 -7.25
N SER A 44 -4.76 -13.81 -6.24
CA SER A 44 -5.69 -12.95 -5.51
C SER A 44 -4.96 -11.85 -4.76
N VAL A 45 -5.50 -10.64 -4.85
CA VAL A 45 -4.98 -9.45 -4.17
C VAL A 45 -6.05 -8.95 -3.22
N TRP A 46 -5.68 -8.76 -1.95
CA TRP A 46 -6.52 -8.10 -0.96
C TRP A 46 -6.03 -6.67 -0.73
N ILE A 47 -6.94 -5.71 -0.78
CA ILE A 47 -6.66 -4.30 -0.47
C ILE A 47 -7.61 -3.87 0.63
N GLU A 48 -7.04 -3.53 1.78
CA GLU A 48 -7.78 -2.96 2.90
C GLU A 48 -7.50 -1.46 2.99
N VAL A 49 -8.55 -0.66 2.88
CA VAL A 49 -8.45 0.79 3.04
C VAL A 49 -8.85 1.14 4.46
N VAL A 50 -7.89 1.62 5.24
CA VAL A 50 -8.11 1.99 6.63
C VAL A 50 -8.05 3.51 6.81
N PRO A 51 -8.87 4.09 7.71
CA PRO A 51 -8.73 5.48 8.12
C PRO A 51 -7.33 5.77 8.67
N LYS A 52 -6.83 6.99 8.43
CA LYS A 52 -5.49 7.40 8.85
C LYS A 52 -5.31 7.31 10.37
N GLU A 53 -6.38 7.55 11.10
CA GLU A 53 -6.43 7.51 12.56
C GLU A 53 -6.16 6.09 13.09
N MET A 54 -6.56 5.07 12.33
CA MET A 54 -6.37 3.66 12.70
C MET A 54 -4.94 3.16 12.40
N MET A 55 -4.26 3.73 11.40
CA MET A 55 -2.87 3.40 11.08
C MET A 55 -1.89 3.68 12.22
N ARG A 56 -2.25 4.54 13.19
CA ARG A 56 -1.44 4.82 14.38
C ARG A 56 -1.45 3.67 15.40
N LYS A 57 -2.51 2.85 15.40
CA LYS A 57 -2.68 1.74 16.37
C LYS A 57 -1.94 0.47 15.99
N ALA A 58 -1.75 0.21 14.69
CA ALA A 58 -1.02 -0.97 14.19
C ALA A 58 0.49 -0.99 14.50
N LYS A 59 0.99 -0.01 15.29
CA LYS A 59 2.37 0.09 15.75
C LYS A 59 2.61 -0.47 17.17
N TYR A 60 1.57 -0.93 17.87
CA TYR A 60 1.62 -1.27 19.30
C TYR A 60 1.06 -2.65 19.66
N GLU A 61 0.99 -3.59 18.72
CA GLU A 61 0.64 -4.99 18.99
C GLU A 61 1.74 -5.92 18.47
#